data_AF-A0A0V8JPE3-F1
#
_entry.id   AF-A0A0V8JPE3-F1
#
_cell.length_a   1.000
_cell.length_b   1.000
_cell.length_c   1.000
_cell.angle_alpha   90.00
_cell.angle_beta   90.00
_cell.angle_gamma   90.00
#
_symmetry.space_group_name_H-M   'P 1'
#
loop_
_entity.id
_entity.type
_entity.pdbx_description
1 polymer ?
#
loop_
_entity_poly.entity_id
_entity_poly.type
_entity_poly.pdbx_seq_one_letter_code
_entity_poly.pdbx_strand_id
1 'polypeptide(L)'
;MGKTTIRKSLLEQLENRGFSGEVYRDLVNDYMNLWDNKNALQKDIKERGVVFKDRSSVGVEMYKNNPSVKDQLAVNKQMLQILKDLSLNIPVEDDEDEDDLT
;
A
#
# COMPACT_ATOMS: atom_id res chain seq x y z
N MET A 1 6.22 -5.57 -9.24
CA MET A 1 5.12 -6.54 -9.44
C MET A 1 3.90 -5.83 -10.02
N GLY A 2 3.18 -6.49 -10.93
CA GLY A 2 1.94 -5.93 -11.49
C GLY A 2 0.76 -6.06 -10.53
N LYS A 3 -0.24 -5.18 -10.67
CA LYS A 3 -1.48 -5.18 -9.88
C LYS A 3 -2.16 -6.56 -9.86
N THR A 4 -2.23 -7.21 -11.03
CA THR A 4 -2.80 -8.56 -11.18
C THR A 4 -2.03 -9.61 -10.39
N THR A 5 -0.70 -9.54 -10.37
CA THR A 5 0.16 -10.47 -9.63
C THR A 5 -0.10 -10.40 -8.13
N ILE A 6 -0.21 -9.19 -7.59
CA ILE A 6 -0.48 -8.97 -6.16
C ILE A 6 -1.86 -9.52 -5.80
N ARG A 7 -2.90 -9.17 -6.57
CA ARG A 7 -4.25 -9.67 -6.33
C ARG A 7 -4.31 -11.19 -6.36
N LYS A 8 -3.67 -11.81 -7.35
CA LYS A 8 -3.61 -13.26 -7.50
C LYS A 8 -2.95 -13.90 -6.28
N SER A 9 -1.80 -13.39 -5.84
CA SER A 9 -1.09 -13.89 -4.66
C SER A 9 -1.94 -13.81 -3.39
N LEU A 10 -2.64 -12.69 -3.15
CA LEU A 10 -3.51 -12.56 -1.97
C LEU A 10 -4.66 -13.58 -1.97
N LEU A 11 -5.28 -13.83 -3.14
CA LEU A 11 -6.34 -14.82 -3.27
C LEU A 11 -5.81 -16.26 -3.09
N GLU A 12 -4.65 -16.58 -3.66
CA GLU A 12 -4.01 -17.90 -3.49
C GLU A 12 -3.69 -18.17 -2.02
N GLN A 13 -3.20 -17.18 -1.28
CA GLN A 13 -2.95 -17.33 0.15
C GLN A 13 -4.23 -17.58 0.96
N LEU A 14 -5.34 -16.94 0.60
CA LEU A 14 -6.65 -17.19 1.24
C LEU A 14 -7.16 -18.60 0.94
N GLU A 15 -7.08 -19.03 -0.32
CA GLU A 15 -7.51 -20.36 -0.74
C GLU A 15 -6.69 -21.46 -0.05
N ASN A 16 -5.37 -21.30 0.06
CA ASN A 16 -4.49 -22.22 0.80
C ASN A 16 -4.81 -22.34 2.30
N ARG A 17 -5.48 -21.34 2.86
CA ARG A 17 -5.91 -21.31 4.27
C ARG A 17 -7.36 -21.76 4.46
N GLY A 18 -8.06 -22.12 3.39
CA GLY A 18 -9.46 -22.52 3.42
C GLY A 18 -10.46 -21.36 3.54
N PHE A 19 -10.01 -20.11 3.37
CA PHE A 19 -10.91 -18.95 3.37
C PHE A 19 -11.51 -18.75 1.97
N SER A 20 -12.80 -19.09 1.83
CA SER A 20 -13.50 -19.07 0.53
C SER A 20 -14.73 -18.15 0.46
N GLY A 21 -15.11 -17.52 1.58
CA GLY A 21 -16.25 -16.61 1.65
C GLY A 21 -16.08 -15.32 0.82
N GLU A 22 -17.18 -14.80 0.29
CA GLU A 22 -17.20 -13.57 -0.53
C GLU A 22 -16.63 -12.35 0.21
N VAL A 23 -16.84 -12.27 1.52
CA VAL A 23 -16.28 -11.20 2.38
C VAL A 23 -14.75 -11.10 2.26
N TYR A 24 -14.06 -12.23 2.16
CA TYR A 24 -12.59 -12.23 2.01
C TYR A 24 -12.16 -11.74 0.63
N ARG A 25 -12.91 -12.10 -0.43
CA ARG A 25 -12.66 -11.62 -1.79
C ARG A 25 -12.91 -10.12 -1.90
N ASP A 26 -13.93 -9.61 -1.21
CA ASP A 26 -14.24 -8.19 -1.16
C ASP A 26 -13.12 -7.39 -0.46
N LEU A 27 -12.66 -7.86 0.70
CA LEU A 27 -11.50 -7.26 1.40
C LEU A 27 -10.22 -7.24 0.55
N VAL A 28 -10.00 -8.26 -0.29
CA VAL A 28 -8.89 -8.24 -1.27
C VAL A 28 -9.12 -7.16 -2.32
N ASN A 29 -10.34 -6.97 -2.82
CA ASN A 29 -10.63 -5.90 -3.77
C ASN A 29 -10.41 -4.51 -3.14
N ASP A 30 -10.81 -4.32 -1.88
CA ASP A 30 -10.53 -3.11 -1.11
C ASP A 30 -9.02 -2.84 -0.99
N TYR A 31 -8.23 -3.87 -0.67
CA TYR A 31 -6.77 -3.77 -0.67
C TYR A 31 -6.24 -3.31 -2.05
N MET A 32 -6.77 -3.85 -3.14
CA MET A 32 -6.32 -3.49 -4.49
C MET A 32 -6.72 -2.06 -4.88
N ASN A 33 -7.83 -1.54 -4.38
CA ASN A 33 -8.21 -0.13 -4.54
C ASN A 33 -7.24 0.79 -3.76
N LEU A 34 -6.89 0.39 -2.53
CA LEU A 34 -5.89 1.11 -1.74
C LEU A 34 -4.50 1.08 -2.38
N TRP A 35 -4.15 -0.01 -3.08
CA TRP A 35 -2.89 -0.09 -3.82
C TRP A 35 -2.79 0.96 -4.94
N ASP A 36 -3.87 1.19 -5.69
CA ASP A 36 -3.91 2.26 -6.70
C ASP A 36 -3.76 3.64 -6.04
N ASN A 37 -4.51 3.88 -4.95
CA ASN A 37 -4.44 5.13 -4.20
C ASN A 37 -3.01 5.38 -3.68
N LYS A 38 -2.37 4.36 -3.10
CA LYS A 38 -1.00 4.43 -2.62
C LYS A 38 -0.04 4.85 -3.73
N ASN A 39 -0.16 4.25 -4.93
CA ASN A 39 0.71 4.59 -6.05
C ASN A 39 0.46 6.00 -6.59
N ALA A 40 -0.81 6.46 -6.62
CA ALA A 40 -1.16 7.82 -7.00
C ALA A 40 -0.56 8.85 -6.02
N LEU A 41 -0.68 8.60 -4.72
CA LEU A 41 -0.11 9.45 -3.67
C LEU A 41 1.43 9.48 -3.73
N GLN A 42 2.07 8.33 -3.96
CA GLN A 42 3.52 8.25 -4.15
C GLN A 42 3.99 9.03 -5.38
N LYS A 43 3.25 8.93 -6.50
CA LYS A 43 3.53 9.69 -7.72
C LYS A 43 3.43 11.19 -7.44
N ASP A 44 2.38 11.61 -6.77
CA ASP A 44 2.17 13.01 -6.40
C ASP A 44 3.30 13.57 -5.52
N ILE A 45 3.71 12.83 -4.49
CA ILE A 45 4.81 13.23 -3.60
C ILE A 45 6.13 13.31 -4.38
N LYS A 46 6.37 12.38 -5.32
CA LYS A 46 7.56 12.41 -6.18
C LYS A 46 7.58 13.64 -7.09
N GLU A 47 6.42 14.06 -7.59
CA GLU A 47 6.30 15.18 -8.53
C GLU A 47 6.30 16.55 -7.83
N ARG A 48 5.54 16.69 -6.73
CA ARG A 48 5.37 17.97 -6.02
C ARG A 48 6.29 18.15 -4.82
N GLY A 49 6.90 17.08 -4.34
CA GLY A 49 7.67 17.06 -3.09
C GLY A 49 6.78 16.99 -1.84
N VAL A 50 7.43 16.92 -0.68
CA VAL A 50 6.76 16.93 0.64
C VAL A 50 6.17 18.29 1.00
N VAL A 51 6.74 19.35 0.42
CA VAL A 51 6.28 20.75 0.49
C VAL A 51 6.34 21.30 -0.92
N PHE A 52 5.30 22.01 -1.36
CA PHE A 52 5.23 22.60 -2.68
C PHE A 52 4.94 24.10 -2.61
N LYS A 53 5.40 24.84 -3.63
CA LYS A 53 5.15 26.27 -3.77
C LYS A 53 3.78 26.49 -4.41
N ASP A 54 3.02 27.43 -3.87
CA ASP A 54 1.69 27.81 -4.33
C ASP A 54 1.51 29.33 -4.23
N ARG A 55 0.43 29.88 -4.78
CA ARG A 55 0.07 31.30 -4.64
C ARG A 55 -1.26 31.45 -3.92
N SER A 56 -1.35 32.44 -3.03
CA SER A 56 -2.62 32.83 -2.42
C SER A 56 -3.57 33.43 -3.45
N SER A 57 -4.84 33.58 -3.09
CA SER A 57 -5.85 34.29 -3.91
C SER A 57 -5.48 35.77 -4.17
N VAL A 58 -4.55 36.34 -3.40
CA VAL A 58 -4.03 37.71 -3.57
C VAL A 58 -2.62 37.74 -4.19
N GLY A 59 -2.13 36.61 -4.73
CA GLY A 59 -0.90 36.53 -5.50
C GLY A 59 0.40 36.36 -4.70
N VAL A 60 0.32 36.21 -3.37
CA VAL A 60 1.49 36.03 -2.50
C VAL A 60 1.97 34.58 -2.59
N GLU A 61 3.27 34.39 -2.83
CA GLU A 61 3.88 33.07 -2.87
C GLU A 61 3.94 32.45 -1.47
N MET A 62 3.55 31.18 -1.36
CA MET A 62 3.57 30.44 -0.11
C MET A 62 4.06 29.02 -0.31
N TYR A 63 4.53 28.40 0.78
CA TYR A 63 4.87 26.99 0.81
C TYR A 63 3.79 26.24 1.58
N LYS A 64 3.27 25.16 1.00
CA LYS A 64 2.24 24.31 1.60
C LYS A 64 2.77 22.88 1.76
N ASN A 65 2.39 22.25 2.87
CA ASN A 65 2.61 20.82 3.05
C ASN A 65 1.80 20.04 2.00
N ASN A 66 2.39 19.00 1.44
CA ASN A 66 1.69 18.12 0.53
C ASN A 66 0.76 17.18 1.33
N PRO A 67 -0.58 17.26 1.18
CA PRO A 67 -1.51 16.39 1.91
C PRO A 67 -1.27 14.91 1.63
N SER A 68 -0.77 14.58 0.44
CA SER A 68 -0.54 13.20 0.02
C SER A 68 0.44 12.45 0.93
N VAL A 69 1.35 13.15 1.62
CA VAL A 69 2.26 12.54 2.60
C VAL A 69 1.49 11.91 3.76
N LYS A 70 0.52 12.65 4.31
CA LYS A 70 -0.31 12.17 5.42
C LYS A 70 -1.29 11.09 4.94
N ASP A 71 -1.89 11.30 3.77
CA ASP A 71 -2.84 10.35 3.21
C ASP A 71 -2.18 9.02 2.86
N GLN A 72 -0.93 9.03 2.38
CA GLN A 72 -0.16 7.81 2.11
C GLN A 72 0.05 6.99 3.39
N LEU A 73 0.34 7.64 4.53
CA LEU A 73 0.47 6.94 5.81
C LEU A 73 -0.83 6.29 6.25
N ALA A 74 -1.97 6.99 6.06
CA ALA A 74 -3.29 6.45 6.37
C ALA A 74 -3.65 5.26 5.48
N VAL A 75 -3.43 5.37 4.16
CA VAL A 75 -3.64 4.29 3.19
C VAL A 75 -2.78 3.07 3.54
N ASN A 76 -1.48 3.27 3.81
CA ASN A 76 -0.59 2.19 4.22
C ASN A 76 -1.07 1.49 5.49
N LYS A 77 -1.52 2.25 6.50
CA LYS A 77 -2.06 1.68 7.74
C LYS A 77 -3.31 0.84 7.47
N GLN A 78 -4.23 1.31 6.64
CA GLN A 78 -5.42 0.54 6.28
C GLN A 78 -5.08 -0.73 5.50
N MET A 79 -4.11 -0.67 4.58
CA MET A 79 -3.61 -1.84 3.85
C MET A 79 -3.04 -2.90 4.80
N LEU A 80 -2.21 -2.49 5.78
CA LEU A 80 -1.67 -3.39 6.80
C LEU A 80 -2.77 -4.00 7.68
N GLN A 81 -3.80 -3.22 8.02
CA GLN A 81 -4.94 -3.70 8.79
C GLN A 81 -5.73 -4.77 8.02
N ILE A 82 -6.00 -4.58 6.72
CA ILE A 82 -6.65 -5.60 5.89
C ILE A 82 -5.84 -6.90 5.85
N LEU A 83 -4.52 -6.82 5.65
CA LEU A 83 -3.66 -8.01 5.66
C LEU A 83 -3.76 -8.75 7.01
N LYS A 84 -3.72 -8.01 8.11
CA LYS A 84 -3.88 -8.56 9.46
C LYS A 84 -5.24 -9.23 9.66
N ASP A 85 -6.33 -8.60 9.22
CA ASP A 85 -7.69 -9.12 9.39
C ASP A 85 -7.95 -10.37 8.52
N LEU A 86 -7.35 -10.41 7.33
CA LEU A 86 -7.30 -11.61 6.49
C LEU A 86 -6.30 -12.67 7.01
N SER A 87 -5.59 -12.37 8.11
CA SER A 87 -4.49 -13.17 8.66
C SER A 87 -3.38 -13.47 7.66
N LEU A 88 -3.27 -12.70 6.57
CA LEU A 88 -2.27 -12.93 5.52
C LEU A 88 -0.90 -12.41 6.00
N ASN A 89 0.10 -13.27 5.88
CA ASN A 89 1.47 -12.87 6.14
C ASN A 89 2.05 -12.30 4.85
N ILE A 90 2.76 -11.19 4.95
CA ILE A 90 3.73 -10.83 3.91
C ILE A 90 4.75 -11.97 3.95
N PRO A 91 4.99 -12.70 2.84
CA PRO A 91 6.09 -13.65 2.81
C PRO A 91 7.33 -12.87 3.22
N VAL A 92 7.90 -13.23 4.37
CA VAL A 92 9.31 -12.93 4.60
C VAL A 92 9.96 -13.81 3.55
N GLU A 93 10.66 -13.21 2.59
CA GLU A 93 11.67 -14.00 1.90
C GLU A 93 12.58 -14.46 3.04
N ASP A 94 12.49 -15.74 3.41
CA ASP A 94 13.54 -16.32 4.24
C ASP A 94 14.80 -16.03 3.44
N ASP A 95 15.65 -15.14 3.97
CA ASP A 95 17.04 -15.06 3.56
C ASP A 95 17.66 -16.40 3.98
N GLU A 96 17.33 -17.48 3.25
CA GLU A 96 18.09 -18.71 3.23
C GLU A 96 19.40 -18.39 2.50
N ASP A 97 20.37 -17.89 3.25
CA ASP A 97 21.81 -17.99 2.97
C ASP A 97 22.53 -17.89 4.34
N GLU A 98 22.72 -19.04 5.01
CA GLU A 98 24.00 -19.77 5.08
C GLU A 98 25.01 -19.18 6.09
N ASP A 99 25.08 -19.80 7.27
CA ASP A 99 26.36 -20.01 7.98
C ASP A 99 26.22 -21.23 8.92
N ASP A 100 26.10 -22.41 8.29
CA ASP A 100 26.83 -23.58 8.77
C ASP A 100 28.22 -23.55 8.11
N LEU A 101 29.16 -22.85 8.74
CA LEU A 101 30.59 -22.98 8.49
C LEU A 101 31.36 -22.74 9.80
N THR A 102 31.67 -23.89 10.44
CA THR A 102 32.67 -24.17 11.49
C THR A 102 32.40 -23.78 12.95
#